data_AF-B8HIQ8-F1
#
_entry.id   AF-B8HIQ8-F1
#
_cell.length_a   1.000
_cell.length_b   1.000
_cell.length_c   1.000
_cell.angle_alpha   90.00
_cell.angle_beta   90.00
_cell.angle_gamma   90.00
#
_symmetry.space_group_name_H-M   'P 1'
#
loop_
_entity.id
_entity.type
_entity.pdbx_description
1 polymer ?
#
loop_
_entity_poly.entity_id
_entity_poly.type
_entity_poly.pdbx_seq_one_letter_code
_entity_poly.pdbx_strand_id
1 'polypeptide(L)'
;MSESAVTAEHVEGFQPDHCANCFEQLPGDPNHRPHLFCSELCRDTAALVRYWRSAVRDGRFETDPEVRYAVQIQIAHLLAGGYHGQARTIPAETRTLVKERDKVCVSCGGPGEEIDHIDGDSNDPENLQLLCKDCHHGKTAESLVPASTEQMDFVQVLFLERVAPDEPARLCDGQDWRQAESRLRAERRRRLVGPPKRSRRNSLDPSTITWLT
;
A
#
# COMPACT_ATOMS: atom_id res chain seq x y z
N MET A 1 -32.35 -19.72 -30.49
CA MET A 1 -31.05 -20.11 -29.92
C MET A 1 -30.39 -18.86 -29.39
N SER A 2 -30.69 -18.52 -28.15
CA SER A 2 -30.11 -17.39 -27.44
C SER A 2 -30.09 -17.75 -25.97
N GLU A 3 -29.11 -17.20 -25.27
CA GLU A 3 -28.79 -17.44 -23.86
C GLU A 3 -27.85 -18.63 -23.62
N SER A 4 -26.57 -18.32 -23.51
CA SER A 4 -25.99 -18.26 -22.17
C SER A 4 -24.70 -17.44 -22.23
N ALA A 5 -24.80 -16.19 -21.79
CA ALA A 5 -23.62 -15.40 -21.48
C ALA A 5 -23.00 -16.01 -20.22
N VAL A 6 -21.75 -16.44 -20.36
CA VAL A 6 -20.91 -16.94 -19.27
C VAL A 6 -20.97 -15.94 -18.11
N THR A 7 -21.73 -16.27 -17.07
CA THR A 7 -21.76 -15.52 -15.82
C THR A 7 -20.41 -15.75 -15.15
N ALA A 8 -19.66 -14.66 -14.98
CA ALA A 8 -18.43 -14.65 -14.20
C ALA A 8 -18.69 -15.33 -12.85
N GLU A 9 -17.94 -16.40 -12.59
CA GLU A 9 -17.91 -17.09 -11.31
C GLU A 9 -17.77 -16.06 -10.19
N HIS A 10 -18.64 -16.19 -9.20
CA HIS A 10 -18.58 -15.49 -7.95
C HIS A 10 -17.17 -15.63 -7.37
N VAL A 11 -16.41 -14.53 -7.37
CA VAL A 11 -15.27 -14.39 -6.48
C VAL A 11 -15.86 -14.23 -5.09
N GLU A 12 -16.06 -15.33 -4.37
CA GLU A 12 -16.48 -15.31 -2.97
C GLU A 12 -15.55 -14.32 -2.21
N GLY A 13 -16.12 -13.19 -1.79
CA GLY A 13 -15.43 -12.20 -0.95
C GLY A 13 -15.27 -10.78 -1.49
N PHE A 14 -15.56 -10.47 -2.77
CA PHE A 14 -15.54 -9.07 -3.25
C PHE A 14 -16.89 -8.62 -3.82
N GLN A 15 -17.55 -7.70 -3.11
CA GLN A 15 -18.77 -7.07 -3.58
C GLN A 15 -18.46 -5.84 -4.45
N PRO A 16 -19.00 -5.76 -5.69
CA PRO A 16 -18.86 -4.58 -6.51
C PRO A 16 -19.24 -3.32 -5.75
N ASP A 17 -18.38 -2.32 -5.93
CA ASP A 17 -18.57 -0.97 -5.41
C ASP A 17 -18.58 -0.83 -3.88
N HIS A 18 -18.04 -1.85 -3.19
CA HIS A 18 -17.73 -1.83 -1.76
C HIS A 18 -16.22 -1.88 -1.54
N CYS A 19 -15.78 -1.43 -0.36
CA CYS A 19 -14.40 -1.41 0.06
C CYS A 19 -13.86 -2.83 0.18
N ALA A 20 -12.74 -3.11 -0.48
CA ALA A 20 -12.09 -4.43 -0.43
C ALA A 20 -11.61 -4.80 0.98
N ASN A 21 -11.43 -3.80 1.86
CA ASN A 21 -11.04 -4.00 3.25
C ASN A 21 -12.28 -4.10 4.16
N CYS A 22 -13.05 -3.04 4.38
CA CYS A 22 -14.13 -3.02 5.39
C CYS A 22 -15.52 -3.44 4.86
N PHE A 23 -15.66 -3.72 3.57
CA PHE A 23 -16.94 -4.03 2.91
C PHE A 23 -17.99 -2.92 2.95
N GLU A 24 -17.67 -1.72 3.43
CA GLU A 24 -18.58 -0.57 3.33
C GLU A 24 -18.70 -0.09 1.88
N GLN A 25 -19.84 0.53 1.55
CA GLN A 25 -20.04 1.12 0.23
C GLN A 25 -18.97 2.16 -0.07
N LEU A 26 -18.36 2.08 -1.25
CA LEU A 26 -17.36 3.07 -1.65
C LEU A 26 -18.03 4.41 -1.88
N PRO A 27 -17.44 5.52 -1.40
CA PRO A 27 -17.98 6.84 -1.66
C PRO A 27 -18.06 7.09 -3.16
N GLY A 28 -19.10 7.80 -3.59
CA GLY A 28 -19.18 8.31 -4.95
C GLY A 28 -18.01 9.26 -5.20
N ASP A 29 -17.15 8.95 -6.18
CA ASP A 29 -16.10 9.87 -6.59
C ASP A 29 -16.61 10.71 -7.78
N PRO A 30 -16.72 12.04 -7.66
CA PRO A 30 -17.12 12.90 -8.78
C PRO A 30 -16.17 12.81 -9.98
N ASN A 31 -14.92 12.40 -9.77
CA ASN A 31 -13.93 12.16 -10.82
C ASN A 31 -13.92 10.70 -11.30
N HIS A 32 -14.87 9.87 -10.84
CA HIS A 32 -15.02 8.46 -11.22
C HIS A 32 -13.73 7.64 -11.08
N ARG A 33 -12.85 7.99 -10.11
CA ARG A 33 -11.62 7.22 -9.90
C ARG A 33 -12.00 5.84 -9.36
N PRO A 34 -11.42 4.76 -9.92
CA PRO A 34 -11.79 3.40 -9.54
C PRO A 34 -11.06 2.97 -8.26
N HIS A 35 -11.26 3.70 -7.15
CA HIS A 35 -10.74 3.29 -5.85
C HIS A 35 -11.37 1.96 -5.43
N LEU A 36 -10.61 1.11 -4.73
CA LEU A 36 -11.07 -0.15 -4.14
C LEU A 36 -11.11 -0.12 -2.61
N PHE A 37 -10.69 0.98 -2.00
CA PHE A 37 -10.70 1.19 -0.55
C PHE A 37 -11.43 2.50 -0.25
N CYS A 38 -12.23 2.54 0.82
CA CYS A 38 -12.96 3.74 1.22
C CYS A 38 -12.08 4.80 1.90
N SER A 39 -10.90 4.41 2.41
CA SER A 39 -9.98 5.30 3.11
C SER A 39 -8.52 4.83 2.99
N GLU A 40 -7.59 5.72 3.34
CA GLU A 40 -6.17 5.38 3.49
C GLU A 40 -5.98 4.29 4.54
N LEU A 41 -6.63 4.44 5.70
CA LEU A 41 -6.64 3.45 6.77
C LEU A 41 -7.02 2.05 6.27
N CYS A 42 -8.07 1.94 5.44
CA CYS A 42 -8.48 0.66 4.86
C CYS A 42 -7.43 0.06 3.92
N ARG A 43 -6.78 0.89 3.10
CA ARG A 43 -5.71 0.47 2.20
C ARG A 43 -4.48 0.00 2.98
N ASP A 44 -4.09 0.73 4.01
CA ASP A 44 -2.90 0.45 4.81
C ASP A 44 -3.10 -0.77 5.71
N THR A 45 -4.32 -0.93 6.28
CA THR A 45 -4.70 -2.16 7.01
C THR A 45 -4.54 -3.39 6.12
N ALA A 46 -5.07 -3.35 4.90
CA ALA A 46 -4.95 -4.47 3.96
C ALA A 46 -3.49 -4.73 3.56
N ALA A 47 -2.68 -3.67 3.43
CA ALA A 47 -1.24 -3.81 3.14
C ALA A 47 -0.47 -4.47 4.29
N LEU A 48 -0.71 -4.04 5.53
CA LEU A 48 -0.15 -4.66 6.73
C LEU A 48 -0.54 -6.13 6.81
N VAL A 49 -1.82 -6.46 6.66
CA VAL A 49 -2.29 -7.86 6.71
C VAL A 49 -1.57 -8.72 5.67
N ARG A 50 -1.47 -8.28 4.41
CA ARG A 50 -0.74 -9.03 3.38
C ARG A 50 0.72 -9.26 3.74
N TYR A 51 1.41 -8.22 4.23
CA TYR A 51 2.82 -8.31 4.61
C TYR A 51 3.01 -9.25 5.81
N TRP A 52 2.18 -9.09 6.85
CA TRP A 52 2.23 -9.90 8.06
C TRP A 52 1.92 -11.37 7.77
N ARG A 53 0.87 -11.65 6.98
CA ARG A 53 0.57 -13.00 6.47
C ARG A 53 1.77 -13.62 5.77
N SER A 54 2.41 -12.88 4.87
CA SER A 54 3.57 -13.38 4.15
C SER A 54 4.72 -13.70 5.09
N ALA A 55 5.01 -12.82 6.05
CA ALA A 55 6.08 -12.98 7.02
C ALA A 55 5.87 -14.16 7.98
N VAL A 56 4.62 -14.41 8.38
CA VAL A 56 4.28 -15.59 9.20
C VAL A 56 4.46 -16.86 8.37
N ARG A 57 3.88 -16.91 7.16
CA ARG A 57 3.91 -18.09 6.29
C ARG A 57 5.33 -18.51 5.88
N ASP A 58 6.21 -17.55 5.63
CA ASP A 58 7.61 -17.83 5.26
C ASP A 58 8.57 -17.89 6.45
N GLY A 59 8.06 -17.84 7.69
CA GLY A 59 8.84 -17.97 8.93
C GLY A 59 9.70 -16.76 9.28
N ARG A 60 9.71 -15.69 8.48
CA ARG A 60 10.49 -14.50 8.78
C ARG A 60 9.98 -13.76 10.02
N PHE A 61 8.69 -13.81 10.31
CA PHE A 61 8.16 -13.18 11.52
C PHE A 61 8.77 -13.77 12.81
N GLU A 62 9.10 -15.06 12.84
CA GLU A 62 9.70 -15.69 14.01
C GLU A 62 11.23 -15.51 14.05
N THR A 63 11.86 -15.58 12.88
CA THR A 63 13.33 -15.66 12.76
C THR A 63 14.02 -14.31 12.58
N ASP A 64 13.34 -13.32 12.01
CA ASP A 64 13.92 -12.02 11.66
C ASP A 64 13.40 -10.92 12.61
N PRO A 65 14.24 -10.37 13.51
CA PRO A 65 13.84 -9.28 14.41
C PRO A 65 13.43 -8.01 13.65
N GLU A 66 13.94 -7.79 12.44
CA GLU A 66 13.63 -6.60 11.63
C GLU A 66 12.25 -6.67 11.02
N VAL A 67 11.83 -7.88 10.63
CA VAL A 67 10.48 -8.11 10.16
C VAL A 67 9.49 -7.93 11.31
N ARG A 68 9.82 -8.37 12.53
CA ARG A 68 8.99 -8.11 13.71
C ARG A 68 8.89 -6.62 14.02
N TYR A 69 10.02 -5.92 14.01
CA TYR A 69 10.06 -4.48 14.23
C TYR A 69 9.23 -3.73 13.18
N ALA A 70 9.39 -4.05 11.89
CA ALA A 70 8.61 -3.44 10.81
C ALA A 70 7.10 -3.67 10.98
N VAL A 71 6.67 -4.87 11.39
CA VAL A 71 5.26 -5.16 11.70
C VAL A 71 4.78 -4.34 12.91
N GLN A 72 5.58 -4.24 13.98
CA GLN A 72 5.26 -3.45 15.17
C GLN A 72 5.06 -1.96 14.83
N ILE A 73 5.95 -1.38 14.02
CA ILE A 73 5.82 0.01 13.57
C ILE A 73 4.57 0.22 12.71
N GLN A 74 4.26 -0.70 11.80
CA GLN A 74 3.02 -0.61 11.01
C GLN A 74 1.76 -0.72 11.88
N ILE A 75 1.77 -1.58 12.91
CA ILE A 75 0.68 -1.68 13.89
C ILE A 75 0.54 -0.36 14.66
N ALA A 76 1.63 0.25 15.13
CA ALA A 76 1.59 1.52 15.84
C ALA A 76 0.95 2.63 14.98
N HIS A 77 1.34 2.73 13.70
CA HIS A 77 0.71 3.68 12.78
C HIS A 77 -0.76 3.37 12.50
N LEU A 78 -1.11 2.08 12.36
CA LEU A 78 -2.51 1.67 12.22
C LEU A 78 -3.35 2.14 13.40
N LEU A 79 -2.86 1.91 14.63
CA LEU A 79 -3.52 2.31 15.87
C LEU A 79 -3.61 3.84 16.04
N ALA A 80 -2.68 4.59 15.44
CA ALA A 80 -2.70 6.05 15.39
C ALA A 80 -3.63 6.64 14.30
N GLY A 81 -4.37 5.80 13.55
CA GLY A 81 -5.35 6.24 12.55
C GLY A 81 -4.92 6.10 11.09
N GLY A 82 -3.76 5.47 10.82
CA GLY A 82 -3.32 5.12 9.47
C GLY A 82 -1.86 5.45 9.19
N TYR A 83 -1.34 4.94 8.07
CA TYR A 83 0.05 5.16 7.65
C TYR A 83 0.09 6.10 6.45
N HIS A 84 0.38 7.39 6.68
CA HIS A 84 0.61 8.36 5.61
C HIS A 84 1.96 8.15 4.90
N GLY A 85 2.14 6.99 4.25
CA GLY A 85 3.41 6.62 3.61
C GLY A 85 3.79 7.52 2.42
N GLN A 86 2.82 8.15 1.75
CA GLN A 86 3.09 9.07 0.65
C GLN A 86 3.65 10.42 1.12
N ALA A 87 3.18 10.94 2.26
CA ALA A 87 3.70 12.19 2.83
C ALA A 87 5.19 12.04 3.23
N ARG A 88 5.57 10.84 3.66
CA ARG A 88 6.93 10.51 4.12
C ARG A 88 7.89 10.06 3.01
N THR A 89 7.47 10.05 1.75
CA THR A 89 8.37 9.67 0.65
C THR A 89 9.35 10.80 0.34
N ILE A 90 10.61 10.61 0.74
CA ILE A 90 11.67 11.59 0.51
C ILE A 90 12.15 11.51 -0.94
N PRO A 91 12.14 12.62 -1.72
CA PRO A 91 12.64 12.66 -3.09
C PRO A 91 14.11 12.21 -3.18
N ALA A 92 14.49 11.56 -4.29
CA ALA A 92 15.84 11.04 -4.47
C ALA A 92 16.93 12.11 -4.35
N GLU A 93 16.69 13.31 -4.89
CA GLU A 93 17.61 14.45 -4.78
C GLU A 93 17.81 14.88 -3.33
N THR A 94 16.72 15.04 -2.58
CA THR A 94 16.75 15.32 -1.14
C THR A 94 17.52 14.25 -0.37
N ARG A 95 17.34 12.97 -0.71
CA ARG A 95 18.08 11.87 -0.06
C ARG A 95 19.60 12.00 -0.29
N THR A 96 20.01 12.36 -1.50
CA THR A 96 21.43 12.59 -1.84
C THR A 96 21.98 13.77 -1.03
N LEU A 97 21.26 14.89 -0.99
CA LEU A 97 21.67 16.09 -0.25
C LEU A 97 21.92 15.79 1.25
N VAL A 98 20.99 15.09 1.89
CA VAL A 98 21.12 14.72 3.32
C VAL A 98 22.31 13.78 3.55
N LYS A 99 22.50 12.78 2.67
CA LYS A 99 23.64 11.86 2.78
C LYS A 99 24.98 12.55 2.59
N GLU A 100 25.08 13.51 1.67
CA GLU A 100 26.30 14.28 1.45
C GLU A 100 26.61 15.23 2.60
N ARG A 101 25.58 15.84 3.20
CA ARG A 101 25.70 16.72 4.36
C ARG A 101 26.18 15.96 5.60
N ASP A 102 25.48 14.88 5.95
CA ASP A 102 25.68 14.19 7.24
C ASP A 102 26.85 13.20 7.20
N LYS A 103 27.01 12.48 6.08
CA LYS A 103 28.04 11.46 5.78
C LYS A 103 28.08 10.24 6.70
N VAL A 104 27.77 10.43 7.97
CA VAL A 104 27.72 9.45 9.06
C VAL A 104 26.43 9.63 9.85
N CYS A 105 26.11 8.70 10.74
CA CYS A 105 25.04 8.85 11.70
C CYS A 105 25.25 10.11 12.54
N VAL A 106 24.33 11.07 12.46
CA VAL A 106 24.46 12.34 13.19
C VAL A 106 24.32 12.17 14.71
N SER A 107 23.69 11.07 15.16
CA SER A 107 23.47 10.81 16.58
C SER A 107 24.67 10.15 17.27
N CYS A 108 25.37 9.22 16.61
CA CYS A 108 26.45 8.45 17.24
C CYS A 108 27.82 8.53 16.53
N GLY A 109 27.88 9.12 15.34
CA GLY A 109 29.10 9.23 14.53
C GLY A 109 29.50 7.96 13.75
N GLY A 110 28.76 6.86 13.89
CA GLY A 110 28.97 5.62 13.14
C GLY A 110 28.45 5.67 11.69
N PRO A 111 28.55 4.58 10.90
CA PRO A 111 28.00 4.54 9.54
C PRO A 111 26.49 4.85 9.52
N GLY A 112 26.08 5.76 8.63
CA GLY A 112 24.67 6.13 8.44
C GLY A 112 24.00 5.29 7.35
N GLU A 113 22.77 4.86 7.57
CA GLU A 113 22.04 3.95 6.67
C GLU A 113 20.70 4.53 6.22
N GLU A 114 19.97 5.14 7.16
CA GLU A 114 18.57 5.54 7.00
C GLU A 114 18.42 7.06 7.15
N ILE A 115 17.56 7.66 6.35
CA ILE A 115 17.21 9.07 6.47
C ILE A 115 15.88 9.16 7.19
N ASP A 116 15.85 9.99 8.22
CA ASP A 116 14.73 10.15 9.12
C ASP A 116 14.35 11.63 9.29
N HIS A 117 13.07 11.89 9.54
CA HIS A 117 12.56 13.22 9.84
C HIS A 117 12.87 13.59 11.28
N ILE A 118 13.49 14.75 11.53
CA ILE A 118 13.77 15.26 12.88
C ILE A 118 12.45 15.46 13.64
N ASP A 119 11.51 16.23 13.06
CA ASP A 119 10.17 16.48 13.60
C ASP A 119 9.10 16.52 12.48
N GLY A 120 7.91 16.00 12.74
CA GLY A 120 6.82 15.95 11.75
C GLY A 120 7.14 15.14 10.47
N ASP A 121 6.57 15.55 9.33
CA ASP A 121 6.67 14.86 8.04
C ASP A 121 7.24 15.73 6.89
N SER A 122 7.76 16.92 7.22
CA SER A 122 8.31 17.85 6.22
C SER A 122 9.59 17.30 5.58
N ASN A 123 9.63 17.23 4.25
CA ASN A 123 10.81 16.82 3.48
C ASN A 123 11.85 17.93 3.28
N ASP A 124 11.78 19.01 4.06
CA ASP A 124 12.84 20.01 4.11
C ASP A 124 14.16 19.33 4.52
N PRO A 125 15.26 19.48 3.75
CA PRO A 125 16.56 18.93 4.14
C PRO A 125 16.98 19.26 5.57
N GLU A 126 16.65 20.45 6.10
CA GLU A 126 16.96 20.85 7.48
C GLU A 126 16.19 20.04 8.53
N ASN A 127 15.05 19.47 8.14
CA ASN A 127 14.23 18.59 8.98
C ASN A 127 14.55 17.10 8.74
N LEU A 128 15.60 16.77 7.98
CA LEU A 128 16.02 15.40 7.74
C LEU A 128 17.38 15.15 8.38
N GLN A 129 17.64 13.90 8.76
CA GLN A 129 18.91 13.47 9.34
C GLN A 129 19.28 12.06 8.89
N LEU A 130 20.58 11.79 8.71
CA LEU A 130 21.11 10.45 8.47
C LEU A 130 21.40 9.75 9.80
N LEU A 131 20.78 8.60 10.03
CA LEU A 131 20.97 7.78 11.23
C LEU A 131 21.46 6.37 10.87
N CYS A 132 22.22 5.76 11.79
CA CYS A 132 22.36 4.32 11.79
C CYS A 132 21.07 3.69 12.29
N LYS A 133 20.89 2.41 12.00
CA LYS A 133 19.70 1.66 12.34
C LYS A 133 19.34 1.69 13.83
N ASP A 134 20.33 1.49 14.69
CA ASP A 134 20.11 1.48 16.15
C ASP A 134 19.64 2.84 16.67
N CYS A 135 20.21 3.93 16.15
CA CYS A 135 19.79 5.29 16.51
C CYS A 135 18.39 5.62 15.99
N HIS A 136 18.05 5.16 14.78
CA HIS A 136 16.72 5.29 14.21
C HIS A 136 15.66 4.55 15.04
N HIS A 137 15.96 3.30 15.39
CA HIS A 137 15.09 2.48 16.24
C HIS A 137 14.90 3.10 17.63
N GLY A 138 15.98 3.57 18.25
CA GLY A 138 15.92 4.25 19.55
C GLY A 138 14.99 5.47 19.52
N LYS A 139 15.18 6.36 18.54
CA LYS A 139 14.33 7.54 18.37
C LYS A 139 12.86 7.17 18.12
N THR A 140 12.62 6.16 17.28
CA THR A 140 11.27 5.69 17.00
C THR A 140 10.61 5.16 18.26
N ALA A 141 11.32 4.33 19.04
CA ALA A 141 10.82 3.77 20.29
C ALA A 141 10.47 4.84 21.34
N GLU A 142 11.24 5.92 21.43
CA GLU A 142 10.95 7.07 22.30
C GLU A 142 9.66 7.80 21.90
N SER A 143 9.29 7.74 20.62
CA SER A 143 8.09 8.39 20.08
C SER A 143 6.84 7.51 20.17
N LEU A 144 6.99 6.21 20.46
CA LEU A 144 5.87 5.28 20.57
C LEU A 144 5.15 5.45 21.90
N VAL A 145 3.82 5.57 21.82
CA VAL A 145 2.93 5.55 22.99
C VAL A 145 2.40 4.13 23.18
N PRO A 146 2.32 3.61 24.42
CA PRO A 146 1.71 2.31 24.70
C PRO A 146 0.26 2.25 24.19
N ALA A 147 -0.08 1.16 23.52
CA ALA A 147 -1.45 0.89 23.08
C ALA A 147 -2.37 0.65 24.28
N SER A 148 -3.62 1.11 24.17
CA SER A 148 -4.68 0.77 25.14
C SER A 148 -5.05 -0.72 25.04
N THR A 149 -5.76 -1.25 26.04
CA THR A 149 -6.29 -2.62 26.00
C THR A 149 -7.18 -2.85 24.78
N GLU A 150 -8.08 -1.92 24.47
CA GLU A 150 -8.96 -2.00 23.30
C GLU A 150 -8.17 -2.04 21.98
N GLN A 151 -7.10 -1.26 21.88
CA GLN A 151 -6.21 -1.28 20.72
C GLN A 151 -5.48 -2.62 20.58
N MET A 152 -5.05 -3.21 21.69
CA MET A 152 -4.42 -4.53 21.70
C MET A 152 -5.40 -5.64 21.32
N ASP A 153 -6.64 -5.59 21.82
CA ASP A 153 -7.71 -6.50 21.45
C ASP A 153 -8.01 -6.42 19.95
N PHE A 154 -8.06 -5.20 19.39
CA PHE A 154 -8.21 -4.99 17.94
C PHE A 154 -7.08 -5.64 17.14
N VAL A 155 -5.81 -5.49 17.56
CA VAL A 155 -4.67 -6.12 16.89
C VAL A 155 -4.73 -7.64 16.99
N GLN A 156 -5.16 -8.17 18.14
CA GLN A 156 -5.32 -9.61 18.33
C GLN A 156 -6.42 -10.18 17.43
N VAL A 157 -7.57 -9.51 17.34
CA VAL A 157 -8.65 -9.89 16.41
C VAL A 157 -8.16 -9.83 14.97
N LEU A 158 -7.46 -8.77 14.58
CA LEU A 158 -6.88 -8.63 13.25
C LEU A 158 -5.95 -9.80 12.92
N PHE A 159 -5.11 -10.21 13.88
CA PHE A 159 -4.23 -11.36 13.71
C PHE A 159 -5.02 -12.66 13.55
N LEU A 160 -5.92 -12.97 14.48
CA LEU A 160 -6.66 -14.23 14.51
C LEU A 160 -7.57 -14.40 13.28
N GLU A 161 -8.21 -13.33 12.83
CA GLU A 161 -9.20 -13.41 11.76
C GLU A 161 -8.59 -13.28 10.36
N ARG A 162 -7.45 -12.58 10.22
CA ARG A 162 -6.92 -12.24 8.90
C ARG A 162 -5.47 -12.64 8.68
N VAL A 163 -4.66 -12.78 9.72
CA VAL A 163 -3.24 -13.13 9.56
C VAL A 163 -2.99 -14.62 9.76
N ALA A 164 -3.46 -15.17 10.87
CA ALA A 164 -3.25 -16.55 11.26
C ALA A 164 -3.87 -17.60 10.32
N PRO A 165 -5.05 -17.38 9.70
CA PRO A 165 -5.65 -18.39 8.82
C PRO A 165 -4.80 -18.68 7.58
N ASP A 166 -4.69 -19.95 7.20
CA ASP A 166 -3.92 -20.37 6.01
C ASP A 166 -4.43 -19.67 4.75
N GLU A 167 -5.75 -19.64 4.58
CA GLU A 167 -6.41 -18.98 3.46
C GLU A 167 -6.69 -17.49 3.74
N PRO A 168 -6.61 -16.60 2.74
CA PRO A 168 -6.94 -15.19 2.92
C PRO A 168 -8.41 -15.00 3.30
N ALA A 169 -8.68 -14.34 4.42
CA ALA A 169 -10.04 -14.05 4.87
C ALA A 169 -10.78 -13.04 3.96
N ARG A 170 -10.02 -12.20 3.24
CA ARG A 170 -10.54 -11.25 2.26
C ARG A 170 -9.70 -11.34 0.99
N LEU A 171 -10.30 -11.01 -0.15
CA LEU A 171 -9.57 -10.96 -1.43
C LEU A 171 -8.34 -10.04 -1.37
N CYS A 172 -8.41 -8.95 -0.59
CA CYS A 172 -7.29 -8.03 -0.42
C CYS A 172 -6.18 -8.53 0.52
N ASP A 173 -6.36 -9.69 1.16
CA ASP A 173 -5.37 -10.34 2.04
C ASP A 173 -4.49 -11.35 1.28
N GLY A 174 -4.87 -11.67 0.04
CA GLY A 174 -4.17 -12.61 -0.82
C GLY A 174 -2.88 -12.05 -1.43
N GLN A 175 -1.95 -12.95 -1.76
CA GLN A 175 -0.71 -12.60 -2.47
C GLN A 175 -0.98 -12.17 -3.92
N ASP A 176 -2.05 -12.69 -4.50
CA ASP A 176 -2.57 -12.39 -5.85
C ASP A 176 -3.32 -11.04 -5.91
N TRP A 177 -3.45 -10.33 -4.78
CA TRP A 177 -4.16 -9.05 -4.70
C TRP A 177 -3.70 -8.05 -5.76
N ARG A 178 -2.40 -7.99 -6.13
CA ARG A 178 -1.94 -7.07 -7.18
C ARG A 178 -2.60 -7.34 -8.53
N GLN A 179 -2.80 -8.61 -8.89
CA GLN A 179 -3.47 -9.01 -10.13
C GLN A 179 -4.98 -8.74 -10.02
N ALA A 180 -5.59 -9.14 -8.90
CA ALA A 180 -7.00 -8.90 -8.62
C ALA A 180 -7.34 -7.39 -8.63
N GLU A 181 -6.53 -6.56 -7.98
CA GLU A 181 -6.68 -5.11 -7.91
C GLU A 181 -6.73 -4.47 -9.30
N SER A 182 -5.79 -4.82 -10.18
CA SER A 182 -5.76 -4.30 -11.55
C SER A 182 -7.05 -4.63 -12.32
N ARG A 183 -7.49 -5.89 -12.22
CA ARG A 183 -8.74 -6.37 -12.84
C ARG A 183 -9.96 -5.62 -12.28
N LEU A 184 -10.10 -5.57 -10.96
CA LEU A 184 -11.24 -4.94 -10.27
C LEU A 184 -11.32 -3.43 -10.55
N ARG A 185 -10.17 -2.74 -10.59
CA ARG A 185 -10.11 -1.32 -10.96
C ARG A 185 -10.57 -1.10 -12.41
N ALA A 186 -10.18 -1.98 -13.33
CA ALA A 186 -10.59 -1.91 -14.73
C ALA A 186 -12.11 -2.16 -14.87
N GLU A 187 -12.65 -3.15 -14.16
CA GLU A 187 -14.09 -3.43 -14.14
C GLU A 187 -14.90 -2.28 -13.57
N ARG A 188 -14.50 -1.73 -12.41
CA ARG A 188 -15.15 -0.56 -11.80
C ARG A 188 -15.10 0.66 -12.73
N ARG A 189 -13.95 0.91 -13.37
CA ARG A 189 -13.83 1.99 -14.37
C ARG A 189 -14.82 1.82 -15.52
N ARG A 190 -14.96 0.60 -16.06
CA ARG A 190 -15.92 0.32 -17.14
C ARG A 190 -17.36 0.59 -16.70
N ARG A 191 -17.72 0.27 -15.46
CA ARG A 191 -19.06 0.56 -14.90
C ARG A 191 -19.30 2.06 -14.70
N LEU A 192 -18.32 2.77 -14.14
CA LEU A 192 -18.47 4.20 -13.78
C LEU A 192 -18.34 5.16 -14.96
N VAL A 193 -17.44 4.88 -15.91
CA VAL A 193 -17.07 5.82 -16.99
C VAL A 193 -17.46 5.28 -18.38
N GLY A 194 -17.74 3.99 -18.50
CA GLY A 194 -17.91 3.31 -19.79
C GLY A 194 -16.59 2.79 -20.38
N PRO A 195 -16.65 2.07 -21.52
CA PRO A 195 -15.46 1.55 -22.17
C PRO A 195 -14.57 2.69 -22.72
N PRO A 196 -13.24 2.54 -22.71
CA PRO A 196 -12.37 3.53 -23.34
C PRO A 196 -12.76 3.72 -24.81
N LYS A 197 -12.92 4.98 -25.25
CA LYS A 197 -13.13 5.29 -26.66
C LYS A 197 -11.97 4.66 -27.44
N ARG A 198 -12.25 3.68 -28.31
CA ARG A 198 -11.26 3.17 -29.27
C ARG A 198 -10.75 4.37 -30.04
N SER A 199 -9.46 4.69 -29.93
CA SER A 199 -8.86 5.62 -30.88
C SER A 199 -9.05 4.99 -32.25
N ARG A 200 -9.72 5.71 -33.16
CA ARG A 200 -9.63 5.37 -34.58
C ARG A 200 -8.15 5.46 -34.91
N ARG A 201 -7.45 4.32 -35.00
CA ARG A 201 -6.23 4.29 -35.82
C ARG A 201 -6.69 4.84 -37.16
N ASN A 202 -6.08 5.94 -37.60
CA ASN A 202 -6.20 6.38 -38.98
C ASN A 202 -5.86 5.14 -39.82
N SER A 203 -6.88 4.52 -40.39
CA SER A 203 -6.72 3.64 -41.53
C SER A 203 -6.06 4.53 -42.57
N LEU A 204 -4.75 4.39 -42.75
CA LEU A 204 -4.08 4.92 -43.92
C LEU A 204 -4.86 4.38 -45.12
N ASP A 205 -5.49 5.30 -45.84
CA ASP A 205 -6.17 5.02 -47.08
C ASP A 205 -5.14 4.42 -48.05
N PRO A 206 -5.32 3.17 -48.52
CA PRO A 206 -4.40 2.55 -49.47
C PRO A 206 -4.25 3.32 -50.79
N SER A 207 -5.12 4.29 -51.07
CA SER A 207 -5.14 5.04 -52.33
C SER A 207 -4.06 6.13 -52.47
N THR A 208 -3.28 6.42 -51.43
CA THR A 208 -2.19 7.43 -51.49
C THR A 208 -0.79 6.92 -51.86
N ILE A 209 -0.61 5.64 -52.19
CA ILE A 209 0.70 5.15 -52.66
C ILE A 209 0.80 5.38 -54.18
N THR A 210 1.26 6.56 -54.57
CA THR A 210 1.70 6.85 -55.93
C THR A 210 3.14 6.36 -56.08
N TRP A 211 3.35 5.31 -56.88
CA TRP A 211 4.69 4.90 -57.31
C TRP A 211 5.16 5.85 -58.40
N LEU A 212 6.15 6.70 -58.09
CA LEU A 212 6.88 7.46 -59.11
C LEU A 212 7.82 6.51 -59.85
N THR A 213 7.60 6.36 -61.16
CA THR A 213 8.54 5.79 -62.13
C THR A 213 9.55 6.83 -62.59
#